data_AF-A0A1V5HDB1-F1
#
_entry.id   AF-A0A1V5HDB1-F1
#
_cell.length_a   1.000
_cell.length_b   1.000
_cell.length_c   1.000
_cell.angle_alpha   90.00
_cell.angle_beta   90.00
_cell.angle_gamma   90.00
#
_symmetry.space_group_name_H-M   'P 1'
#
loop_
_entity.id
_entity.type
_entity.pdbx_description
1 polymer ?
#
loop_
_entity_poly.entity_id
_entity_poly.type
_entity_poly.pdbx_seq_one_letter_code
_entity_poly.pdbx_strand_id
1 'polypeptide(L)'
;MKLGVFRDTRLVDQVWLDDRQNLVFQYDKAYIDSEYAHPLSLRLPLREAPYENDEARPFFSNLLPEGDIRELIAKVVHVSKNNDFALLREIGGECAGAVSILPEGRTPLDSGGYQEISWDDLEDLLEGRAKKPLLASRKDLRLSLAGVQDKLPIYLSAGKLHLPTENAPSSHILKPQIRGFYDTVHNEAFCMMLAKRIFTPSSRIPEVSILHGKRGRSGSQRVLRPLVKGQYTTPC
;
A
#
# COMPACT_ATOMS: atom_id res chain seq x y z
N MET A 1 9.06 23.69 -2.72
CA MET A 1 8.10 22.96 -1.87
C MET A 1 8.70 21.60 -1.55
N LYS A 2 8.66 21.16 -0.30
CA LYS A 2 9.24 19.89 0.14
C LYS A 2 8.16 18.98 0.75
N LEU A 3 8.37 17.67 0.67
CA LEU A 3 7.58 16.66 1.35
C LEU A 3 8.49 15.93 2.34
N GLY A 4 8.07 15.76 3.58
CA GLY A 4 8.76 14.93 4.55
C GLY A 4 8.59 13.45 4.23
N VAL A 5 9.69 12.70 4.31
CA VAL A 5 9.75 11.25 4.19
C VAL A 5 9.92 10.69 5.59
N PHE A 6 8.98 9.87 6.01
CA PHE A 6 8.94 9.29 7.35
C PHE A 6 9.13 7.78 7.26
N ARG A 7 9.77 7.21 8.27
CA ARG A 7 9.73 5.78 8.54
C ARG A 7 9.06 5.54 9.89
N ASP A 8 7.93 4.85 9.87
CA ASP A 8 7.00 4.75 10.99
C ASP A 8 6.56 6.15 11.47
N THR A 9 7.12 6.63 12.58
CA THR A 9 6.87 7.99 13.11
C THR A 9 8.10 8.90 13.02
N ARG A 10 9.23 8.39 12.55
CA ARG A 10 10.50 9.12 12.52
C ARG A 10 10.68 9.81 11.18
N LEU A 11 11.02 11.09 11.21
CA LEU A 11 11.45 11.80 10.01
C LEU A 11 12.78 11.17 9.55
N VAL A 12 12.74 10.55 8.38
CA VAL A 12 13.94 10.08 7.70
C VAL A 12 14.55 11.24 6.94
N ASP A 13 13.71 12.02 6.25
CA ASP A 13 14.19 13.02 5.32
C ASP A 13 13.11 13.92 4.63
N GLN A 14 13.46 14.57 3.52
CA GLN A 14 12.68 15.40 2.62
C GLN A 14 12.93 15.03 1.15
N VAL A 15 11.87 15.07 0.34
CA VAL A 15 11.91 15.01 -1.12
C VAL A 15 11.31 16.31 -1.69
N TRP A 16 11.91 16.87 -2.75
CA TRP A 16 11.45 18.11 -3.36
C TRP A 16 11.66 18.14 -4.87
N LEU A 17 11.12 19.17 -5.53
CA LEU A 17 11.44 19.48 -6.92
C LEU A 17 12.44 20.64 -6.96
N ASP A 18 13.52 20.49 -7.72
CA ASP A 18 14.46 21.59 -8.02
C ASP A 18 13.84 22.63 -8.98
N ASP A 19 14.62 23.65 -9.35
CA ASP A 19 14.21 24.71 -10.27
C ASP A 19 13.85 24.20 -11.68
N ARG A 20 14.33 23.00 -12.03
CA ARG A 20 14.09 22.32 -13.32
C ARG A 20 12.98 21.28 -13.24
N GLN A 21 12.25 21.20 -12.13
CA GLN A 21 11.21 20.19 -11.88
C GLN A 21 11.74 18.75 -11.79
N ASN A 22 13.01 18.59 -11.43
CA ASN A 22 13.64 17.29 -11.15
C ASN A 22 13.40 16.90 -9.70
N LEU A 23 13.12 15.61 -9.45
CA LEU A 23 12.90 15.10 -8.11
C LEU A 23 14.25 14.90 -7.39
N VAL A 24 14.41 15.55 -6.24
CA VAL A 24 15.64 15.48 -5.42
C VAL A 24 15.28 14.98 -4.02
N PHE A 25 16.15 14.16 -3.44
CA PHE A 25 16.00 13.54 -2.12
C PHE A 25 17.33 13.61 -1.36
N GLN A 26 17.38 13.82 -0.04
CA GLN A 26 18.66 14.03 0.65
C GLN A 26 18.60 13.76 2.15
N TYR A 27 19.00 12.57 2.60
CA TYR A 27 18.84 12.14 4.00
C TYR A 27 19.13 13.22 5.05
N ASP A 28 18.26 13.30 6.06
CA ASP A 28 18.49 14.18 7.20
C ASP A 28 19.76 13.73 7.95
N LYS A 29 20.62 14.69 8.28
CA LYS A 29 21.89 14.41 8.97
C LYS A 29 21.67 13.69 10.30
N ALA A 30 20.68 14.11 11.09
CA ALA A 30 20.37 13.46 12.36
C ALA A 30 19.83 12.04 12.18
N TYR A 31 19.16 11.75 11.05
CA TYR A 31 18.79 10.38 10.71
C TYR A 31 20.01 9.53 10.39
N ILE A 32 20.96 10.03 9.57
CA ILE A 32 22.21 9.32 9.23
C ILE A 32 23.01 8.98 10.48
N ASP A 33 23.11 9.92 11.42
CA ASP A 33 23.88 9.77 12.65
C ASP A 33 23.17 8.90 13.72
N SER A 34 21.94 8.44 13.46
CA SER A 34 21.16 7.65 14.42
C SER A 34 21.54 6.16 14.40
N GLU A 35 21.46 5.49 15.55
CA GLU A 35 21.69 4.03 15.66
C GLU A 35 20.66 3.19 14.86
N TYR A 36 19.56 3.82 14.45
CA TYR A 36 18.47 3.19 13.71
C TYR A 36 18.52 3.55 12.22
N ALA A 37 19.58 4.21 11.75
CA ALA A 37 19.72 4.63 10.37
C ALA A 37 19.78 3.42 9.45
N HIS A 38 18.78 3.27 8.61
CA HIS A 38 18.76 2.26 7.55
C HIS A 38 18.41 2.94 6.23
N PRO A 39 19.06 2.56 5.12
CA PRO A 39 18.72 3.13 3.82
C PRO A 39 17.28 2.78 3.44
N LEU A 40 16.56 3.72 2.82
CA LEU A 40 15.21 3.50 2.30
C LEU A 40 15.18 2.45 1.17
N SER A 41 16.28 2.37 0.42
CA SER A 41 16.46 1.44 -0.69
C SER A 41 17.93 1.07 -0.81
N LEU A 42 18.22 -0.14 -1.29
CA LEU A 42 19.59 -0.53 -1.65
C LEU A 42 20.20 0.38 -2.71
N ARG A 43 19.38 1.09 -3.50
CA ARG A 43 19.82 2.09 -4.49
C ARG A 43 19.97 3.50 -3.92
N LEU A 44 19.53 3.72 -2.69
CA LEU A 44 19.65 5.00 -1.96
C LEU A 44 20.41 4.76 -0.64
N PRO A 45 21.70 4.39 -0.69
CA PRO A 45 22.51 4.20 0.53
C PRO A 45 22.53 5.46 1.41
N LEU A 46 22.89 5.33 2.69
CA LEU A 46 22.96 6.50 3.56
C LEU A 46 24.14 7.40 3.12
N ARG A 47 23.85 8.67 2.78
CA ARG A 47 24.85 9.71 2.49
C ARG A 47 24.25 11.09 2.75
N GLU A 48 25.11 12.06 3.10
CA GLU A 48 24.68 13.46 3.31
C GLU A 48 24.39 14.20 2.00
N ALA A 49 25.02 13.79 0.89
CA ALA A 49 24.84 14.43 -0.41
C ALA A 49 23.47 14.10 -1.04
N PRO A 50 22.80 15.06 -1.69
CA PRO A 50 21.51 14.82 -2.33
C PRO A 50 21.59 13.77 -3.43
N TYR A 51 20.51 13.01 -3.57
CA TYR A 51 20.20 12.14 -4.69
C TYR A 51 19.47 12.93 -5.75
N GLU A 52 20.07 12.98 -6.93
CA GLU A 52 19.48 13.64 -8.10
C GLU A 52 18.38 12.78 -8.72
N ASN A 53 17.64 13.35 -9.66
CA ASN A 53 16.44 12.75 -10.24
C ASN A 53 16.62 11.32 -10.75
N ASP A 54 17.70 11.01 -11.44
CA ASP A 54 17.90 9.68 -12.01
C ASP A 54 18.16 8.61 -10.93
N GLU A 55 18.65 9.03 -9.75
CA GLU A 55 18.85 8.15 -8.60
C GLU A 55 17.57 8.03 -7.75
N ALA A 56 16.93 9.17 -7.44
CA ALA A 56 15.80 9.24 -6.52
C ALA A 56 14.48 8.78 -7.16
N ARG A 57 14.19 9.25 -8.38
CA ARG A 57 12.89 9.06 -9.02
C ARG A 57 12.45 7.60 -9.12
N PRO A 58 13.30 6.62 -9.49
CA PRO A 58 12.88 5.21 -9.58
C PRO A 58 12.34 4.65 -8.26
N PHE A 59 12.90 5.06 -7.11
CA PHE A 59 12.39 4.62 -5.81
C PHE A 59 11.01 5.21 -5.55
N PHE A 60 10.88 6.53 -5.67
CA PHE A 60 9.64 7.24 -5.36
C PHE A 60 8.50 6.94 -6.35
N SER A 61 8.80 6.74 -7.63
CA SER A 61 7.78 6.35 -8.62
C SER A 61 7.24 4.94 -8.37
N ASN A 62 8.07 4.04 -7.84
CA ASN A 62 7.66 2.67 -7.49
C ASN A 62 6.81 2.60 -6.22
N LEU A 63 6.74 3.71 -5.47
CA LEU A 63 5.76 3.88 -4.38
C LEU A 63 4.40 4.33 -4.90
N LEU A 64 4.24 4.61 -6.20
CA LEU A 64 2.98 5.03 -6.79
C LEU A 64 2.33 3.88 -7.57
N PRO A 65 1.00 3.93 -7.77
CA PRO A 65 0.29 2.91 -8.52
C PRO A 65 0.69 2.99 -9.99
N GLU A 66 0.50 1.90 -10.72
CA GLU A 66 0.82 1.79 -12.14
C GLU A 66 -0.44 1.61 -12.99
N GLY A 67 -0.32 1.78 -14.31
CA GLY A 67 -1.38 1.51 -15.28
C GLY A 67 -2.68 2.30 -15.04
N ASP A 68 -3.82 1.64 -15.27
CA ASP A 68 -5.16 2.24 -15.20
C ASP A 68 -5.49 2.83 -13.83
N ILE A 69 -4.96 2.22 -12.75
CA ILE A 69 -5.15 2.68 -11.37
C ILE A 69 -4.51 4.05 -11.17
N ARG A 70 -3.30 4.24 -11.71
CA ARG A 70 -2.60 5.53 -11.68
C ARG A 70 -3.41 6.61 -12.39
N GLU A 71 -3.99 6.29 -13.55
CA GLU A 71 -4.83 7.24 -14.28
C GLU A 71 -6.09 7.63 -13.53
N LEU A 72 -6.74 6.65 -12.89
CA LEU A 72 -7.93 6.89 -12.08
C LEU A 72 -7.60 7.81 -10.90
N ILE A 73 -6.54 7.50 -10.15
CA ILE A 73 -6.14 8.30 -8.99
C ILE A 73 -5.76 9.72 -9.41
N ALA A 74 -4.98 9.87 -10.48
CA ALA A 74 -4.60 11.18 -11.02
C ALA A 74 -5.83 12.04 -11.34
N LYS A 75 -6.88 11.46 -11.96
CA LYS A 75 -8.14 12.15 -12.24
C LYS A 75 -8.88 12.56 -10.96
N VAL A 76 -8.86 11.71 -9.94
CA VAL A 76 -9.57 11.92 -8.68
C VAL A 76 -8.95 13.02 -7.84
N VAL A 77 -7.62 13.05 -7.77
CA VAL A 77 -6.86 14.07 -7.03
C VAL A 77 -6.53 15.30 -7.88
N HIS A 78 -7.05 15.35 -9.13
CA HIS A 78 -6.90 16.45 -10.08
C HIS A 78 -5.44 16.83 -10.39
N VAL A 79 -4.57 15.83 -10.56
CA VAL A 79 -3.17 16.03 -10.94
C VAL A 79 -2.84 15.29 -12.24
N SER A 80 -1.76 15.66 -12.90
CA SER A 80 -1.26 14.92 -14.07
C SER A 80 -0.78 13.53 -13.66
N LYS A 81 -1.17 12.50 -14.41
CA LYS A 81 -0.67 11.14 -14.20
C LYS A 81 0.85 11.03 -14.31
N ASN A 82 1.53 11.95 -14.99
CA ASN A 82 2.98 11.94 -15.15
C ASN A 82 3.71 12.73 -14.05
N ASN A 83 2.99 13.38 -13.15
CA ASN A 83 3.58 14.16 -12.07
C ASN A 83 3.71 13.29 -10.81
N ASP A 84 4.81 12.54 -10.73
CA ASP A 84 5.12 11.66 -9.58
C ASP A 84 5.07 12.44 -8.25
N PHE A 85 5.68 13.62 -8.20
CA PHE A 85 5.74 14.44 -6.98
C PHE A 85 4.35 14.88 -6.50
N ALA A 86 3.49 15.34 -7.42
CA ALA A 86 2.13 15.71 -7.07
C ALA A 86 1.31 14.51 -6.60
N LEU A 87 1.47 13.34 -7.24
CA LEU A 87 0.83 12.12 -6.80
C LEU A 87 1.30 11.73 -5.39
N LEU A 88 2.61 11.74 -5.11
CA LEU A 88 3.18 11.45 -3.79
C LEU A 88 2.65 12.41 -2.72
N ARG A 89 2.45 13.68 -3.05
CA ARG A 89 1.86 14.63 -2.11
C ARG A 89 0.42 14.25 -1.72
N GLU A 90 -0.37 13.81 -2.68
CA GLU A 90 -1.79 13.52 -2.46
C GLU A 90 -2.04 12.15 -1.82
N ILE A 91 -1.25 11.13 -2.17
CA ILE A 91 -1.48 9.73 -1.75
C ILE A 91 -0.30 9.09 -1.02
N GLY A 92 0.83 9.76 -0.91
CA GLY A 92 2.06 9.20 -0.32
C GLY A 92 2.02 9.01 1.21
N GLY A 93 1.03 9.60 1.89
CA GLY A 93 0.81 9.37 3.31
C GLY A 93 0.39 7.93 3.62
N GLU A 94 -0.18 7.23 2.63
CA GLU A 94 -0.76 5.89 2.76
C GLU A 94 0.07 4.79 2.05
N CYS A 95 1.36 5.05 1.83
CA CYS A 95 2.28 4.12 1.18
C CYS A 95 2.33 2.75 1.88
N ALA A 96 2.32 1.68 1.07
CA ALA A 96 2.40 0.31 1.54
C ALA A 96 3.80 0.04 2.13
N GLY A 97 3.91 0.07 3.46
CA GLY A 97 5.15 -0.26 4.18
C GLY A 97 5.46 0.74 5.28
N ALA A 98 6.68 0.65 5.81
CA ALA A 98 7.15 1.51 6.89
C ALA A 98 7.39 2.96 6.44
N VAL A 99 7.19 3.34 5.17
CA VAL A 99 7.55 4.67 4.66
C VAL A 99 6.29 5.48 4.34
N SER A 100 6.20 6.71 4.84
CA SER A 100 5.12 7.66 4.55
C SER A 100 5.70 8.96 3.99
N ILE A 101 5.03 9.57 3.01
CA ILE A 101 5.44 10.84 2.40
C ILE A 101 4.34 11.86 2.65
N LEU A 102 4.67 12.92 3.39
CA LEU A 102 3.71 13.89 3.88
C LEU A 102 4.15 15.32 3.54
N PRO A 103 3.21 16.25 3.30
CA PRO A 103 3.53 17.67 3.21
C PRO A 103 4.31 18.17 4.43
N GLU A 104 5.20 19.15 4.21
CA GLU A 104 5.95 19.80 5.29
C GLU A 104 5.02 20.31 6.41
N GLY A 105 5.44 20.09 7.66
CA GLY A 105 4.65 20.43 8.85
C GLY A 105 3.58 19.39 9.23
N ARG A 106 3.39 18.33 8.45
CA ARG A 106 2.61 17.16 8.87
C ARG A 106 3.52 16.05 9.37
N THR A 107 3.10 15.40 10.44
CA THR A 107 3.70 14.17 10.96
C THR A 107 2.75 13.00 10.71
N PRO A 108 3.27 11.77 10.61
CA PRO A 108 2.44 10.58 10.66
C PRO A 108 1.56 10.61 11.91
N LEU A 109 0.32 10.17 11.80
CA LEU A 109 -0.57 10.06 12.96
C LEU A 109 -0.10 8.90 13.85
N ASP A 110 0.09 9.14 15.14
CA ASP A 110 0.51 8.09 16.08
C ASP A 110 -0.57 7.03 16.31
N SER A 111 -1.82 7.31 15.94
CA SER A 111 -2.96 6.42 16.13
C SER A 111 -3.67 6.13 14.82
N GLY A 112 -3.74 4.84 14.48
CA GLY A 112 -4.62 4.30 13.46
C GLY A 112 -5.96 3.85 14.02
N GLY A 113 -6.95 3.70 13.14
CA GLY A 113 -8.25 3.13 13.48
C GLY A 113 -8.58 1.89 12.65
N TYR A 114 -9.68 1.23 13.03
CA TYR A 114 -10.24 0.15 12.25
C TYR A 114 -11.71 0.44 12.01
N GLN A 115 -12.11 0.50 10.74
CA GLN A 115 -13.51 0.63 10.36
C GLN A 115 -14.05 -0.76 10.03
N GLU A 116 -14.97 -1.29 10.85
CA GLU A 116 -15.66 -2.55 10.53
C GLU A 116 -16.41 -2.41 9.20
N ILE A 117 -16.25 -3.40 8.32
CA ILE A 117 -16.92 -3.45 7.01
C ILE A 117 -17.68 -4.76 6.88
N SER A 118 -18.92 -4.69 6.38
CA SER A 118 -19.70 -5.88 6.09
C SER A 118 -19.19 -6.59 4.83
N TRP A 119 -19.51 -7.87 4.67
CA TRP A 119 -19.16 -8.60 3.46
C TRP A 119 -19.78 -7.99 2.20
N ASP A 120 -21.03 -7.54 2.28
CA ASP A 120 -21.74 -6.96 1.15
C ASP A 120 -21.09 -5.62 0.74
N ASP A 121 -20.73 -4.78 1.71
CA ASP A 121 -20.03 -3.51 1.45
C ASP A 121 -18.62 -3.72 0.89
N LEU A 122 -17.92 -4.76 1.35
CA LEU A 122 -16.61 -5.15 0.83
C LEU A 122 -16.71 -5.64 -0.62
N GLU A 123 -17.74 -6.43 -0.95
CA GLU A 123 -18.00 -6.85 -2.33
C GLU A 123 -18.30 -5.65 -3.23
N ASP A 124 -19.17 -4.74 -2.78
CA ASP A 124 -19.48 -3.51 -3.50
C ASP A 124 -18.21 -2.65 -3.70
N LEU A 125 -17.36 -2.53 -2.68
CA LEU A 125 -16.07 -1.81 -2.79
C LEU A 125 -15.19 -2.41 -3.88
N LEU A 126 -15.06 -3.74 -3.90
CA LEU A 126 -14.17 -4.45 -4.80
C LEU A 126 -14.72 -4.57 -6.23
N GLU A 127 -16.04 -4.51 -6.41
CA GLU A 127 -16.68 -4.43 -7.72
C GLU A 127 -16.73 -2.98 -8.26
N GLY A 128 -16.27 -1.99 -7.47
CA GLY A 128 -16.34 -0.57 -7.81
C GLY A 128 -17.77 0.00 -7.73
N ARG A 129 -18.65 -0.66 -6.98
CA ARG A 129 -20.07 -0.33 -6.78
C ARG A 129 -20.36 0.32 -5.42
N ALA A 130 -19.34 0.50 -4.57
CA ALA A 130 -19.51 1.09 -3.25
C ALA A 130 -20.24 2.45 -3.31
N LYS A 131 -21.21 2.61 -2.41
CA LYS A 131 -21.95 3.87 -2.27
C LYS A 131 -21.05 4.95 -1.67
N LYS A 132 -21.31 6.21 -2.03
CA LYS A 132 -20.57 7.40 -1.57
C LYS A 132 -20.27 7.46 -0.05
N PRO A 133 -21.09 6.96 0.89
CA PRO A 133 -20.72 6.96 2.32
C PRO A 133 -19.52 6.06 2.66
N LEU A 134 -19.35 4.92 1.97
CA LEU A 134 -18.18 4.04 2.12
C LEU A 134 -16.92 4.61 1.44
N LEU A 135 -17.12 5.52 0.48
CA LEU A 135 -16.09 6.16 -0.33
C LEU A 135 -15.82 7.63 0.05
N ALA A 136 -16.56 8.20 1.01
CA ALA A 136 -16.41 9.60 1.44
C ALA A 136 -15.03 9.81 2.12
N SER A 137 -14.49 8.71 2.64
CA SER A 137 -13.16 8.55 3.21
C SER A 137 -12.15 8.04 2.18
N ARG A 138 -12.16 8.53 0.93
CA ARG A 138 -11.09 8.21 -0.05
C ARG A 138 -9.67 8.61 0.43
N LYS A 139 -9.57 9.39 1.51
CA LYS A 139 -8.33 9.68 2.23
C LYS A 139 -7.90 8.57 3.20
N ASP A 140 -8.74 7.56 3.46
CA ASP A 140 -8.57 6.57 4.52
C ASP A 140 -8.53 5.13 3.94
N LEU A 141 -8.62 4.98 2.61
CA LEU A 141 -8.68 3.69 1.95
C LEU A 141 -7.31 3.39 1.35
N ARG A 142 -6.43 2.84 2.18
CA ARG A 142 -5.07 2.38 1.85
C ARG A 142 -5.08 1.39 0.68
N LEU A 143 -5.20 1.84 -0.55
CA LEU A 143 -4.94 0.98 -1.71
C LEU A 143 -3.44 0.77 -1.76
N SER A 144 -2.98 -0.46 -1.49
CA SER A 144 -1.55 -0.74 -1.48
C SER A 144 -0.95 -0.39 -2.84
N LEU A 145 -0.07 0.59 -2.79
CA LEU A 145 0.35 1.45 -3.89
C LEU A 145 1.23 0.79 -4.96
N ALA A 146 1.55 -0.51 -4.86
CA ALA A 146 2.44 -1.18 -5.81
C ALA A 146 1.83 -2.45 -6.45
N GLY A 147 1.73 -2.43 -7.79
CA GLY A 147 1.35 -3.53 -8.67
C GLY A 147 0.08 -3.30 -9.50
N VAL A 148 -0.07 -4.06 -10.59
CA VAL A 148 -1.19 -4.00 -11.54
C VAL A 148 -2.50 -4.57 -10.98
N GLN A 149 -2.43 -5.42 -9.95
CA GLN A 149 -3.57 -6.11 -9.36
C GLN A 149 -4.11 -5.33 -8.15
N ASP A 150 -5.43 -5.13 -8.11
CA ASP A 150 -6.15 -4.61 -6.94
C ASP A 150 -5.71 -5.38 -5.68
N LYS A 151 -5.09 -4.70 -4.71
CA LYS A 151 -4.74 -5.30 -3.42
C LYS A 151 -5.34 -4.43 -2.33
N LEU A 152 -6.20 -5.03 -1.52
CA LEU A 152 -6.84 -4.33 -0.42
C LEU A 152 -6.28 -4.85 0.91
N PRO A 153 -5.51 -4.03 1.66
CA PRO A 153 -5.13 -4.37 3.02
C PRO A 153 -6.38 -4.39 3.90
N ILE A 154 -6.50 -5.43 4.72
CA ILE A 154 -7.60 -5.57 5.69
C ILE A 154 -7.06 -5.99 7.05
N TYR A 155 -7.87 -5.76 8.08
CA TYR A 155 -7.65 -6.29 9.41
C TYR A 155 -8.76 -7.26 9.80
N LEU A 156 -8.40 -8.51 10.08
CA LEU A 156 -9.32 -9.55 10.51
C LEU A 156 -9.14 -9.79 12.01
N SER A 157 -10.19 -9.53 12.80
CA SER A 157 -10.20 -9.77 14.24
C SER A 157 -11.50 -10.43 14.66
N ALA A 158 -11.42 -11.54 15.42
CA ALA A 158 -12.57 -12.32 15.86
C ALA A 158 -13.58 -12.67 14.74
N GLY A 159 -13.10 -12.92 13.52
CA GLY A 159 -13.93 -13.24 12.35
C GLY A 159 -14.62 -12.04 11.69
N LYS A 160 -14.38 -10.82 12.17
CA LYS A 160 -14.89 -9.56 11.60
C LYS A 160 -13.85 -8.88 10.73
N LEU A 161 -14.30 -8.35 9.60
CA LEU A 161 -13.48 -7.61 8.64
C LEU A 161 -13.46 -6.13 9.01
N HIS A 162 -12.27 -5.55 8.94
CA HIS A 162 -12.08 -4.12 9.12
C HIS A 162 -11.17 -3.58 8.03
N LEU A 163 -11.44 -2.35 7.59
CA LEU A 163 -10.50 -1.54 6.84
C LEU A 163 -9.59 -0.80 7.83
N PRO A 164 -8.27 -0.95 7.73
CA PRO A 164 -7.35 -0.11 8.50
C PRO A 164 -7.47 1.34 8.01
N THR A 165 -7.64 2.27 8.95
CA THR A 165 -7.64 3.71 8.68
C THR A 165 -6.40 4.37 9.29
N GLU A 166 -5.95 5.46 8.68
CA GLU A 166 -4.75 6.21 9.10
C GLU A 166 -3.55 5.29 9.26
N ASN A 167 -2.85 5.26 10.41
CA ASN A 167 -1.66 4.42 10.62
C ASN A 167 -1.92 3.00 11.13
N ALA A 168 -3.15 2.50 11.04
CA ALA A 168 -3.46 1.17 11.55
C ALA A 168 -2.80 0.07 10.71
N PRO A 169 -2.12 -0.91 11.33
CA PRO A 169 -1.54 -2.02 10.60
C PRO A 169 -2.64 -2.95 10.09
N SER A 170 -2.48 -3.41 8.84
CA SER A 170 -3.28 -4.51 8.29
C SER A 170 -2.73 -5.85 8.79
N SER A 171 -3.57 -6.88 8.83
CA SER A 171 -3.13 -8.25 9.10
C SER A 171 -3.12 -9.13 7.85
N HIS A 172 -3.85 -8.74 6.81
CA HIS A 172 -3.97 -9.51 5.58
C HIS A 172 -4.03 -8.60 4.36
N ILE A 173 -3.60 -9.14 3.22
CA ILE A 173 -3.84 -8.56 1.90
C ILE A 173 -4.91 -9.41 1.21
N LEU A 174 -6.01 -8.77 0.85
CA LEU A 174 -7.09 -9.34 0.06
C LEU A 174 -6.79 -9.12 -1.42
N LYS A 175 -6.76 -10.23 -2.19
CA LYS A 175 -6.52 -10.19 -3.64
C LYS A 175 -7.79 -10.58 -4.41
N PRO A 176 -8.46 -9.67 -5.12
CA PRO A 176 -9.58 -9.99 -5.99
C PRO A 176 -9.17 -10.90 -7.14
N GLN A 177 -10.17 -11.53 -7.74
CA GLN A 177 -10.01 -12.10 -9.08
C GLN A 177 -9.62 -10.99 -10.06
N ILE A 178 -8.58 -11.25 -10.84
CA ILE A 178 -8.15 -10.36 -11.92
C ILE A 178 -9.18 -10.42 -13.04
N ARG A 179 -9.70 -9.25 -13.44
CA ARG A 179 -10.66 -9.15 -14.56
C ARG A 179 -10.03 -9.69 -15.85
N GLY A 180 -10.80 -10.45 -16.61
CA GLY A 180 -10.34 -11.06 -17.87
C GLY A 180 -9.53 -12.35 -17.71
N PHE A 181 -9.25 -12.79 -16.47
CA PHE A 181 -8.55 -14.05 -16.20
C PHE A 181 -9.39 -14.99 -15.34
N TYR A 182 -9.43 -16.26 -15.72
CA TYR A 182 -10.16 -17.30 -15.02
C TYR A 182 -9.36 -17.83 -13.82
N ASP A 183 -10.06 -18.09 -12.70
CA ASP A 183 -9.54 -18.81 -11.53
C ASP A 183 -8.22 -18.32 -10.93
N THR A 184 -7.91 -17.03 -11.08
CA THR A 184 -6.66 -16.44 -10.53
C THR A 184 -6.54 -16.60 -9.02
N VAL A 185 -7.68 -16.58 -8.30
CA VAL A 185 -7.77 -16.86 -6.86
C VAL A 185 -7.30 -18.27 -6.52
N HIS A 186 -7.85 -19.27 -7.20
CA HIS A 186 -7.52 -20.68 -6.96
C HIS A 186 -6.10 -21.01 -7.39
N ASN A 187 -5.66 -20.45 -8.52
CA ASN A 187 -4.30 -20.59 -9.02
C ASN A 187 -3.26 -20.07 -8.03
N GLU A 188 -3.48 -18.86 -7.49
CA GLU A 188 -2.58 -18.29 -6.48
C GLU A 188 -2.56 -19.12 -5.20
N ALA A 189 -3.73 -19.53 -4.69
CA ALA A 189 -3.82 -20.38 -3.51
C ALA A 189 -3.09 -21.73 -3.72
N PHE A 190 -3.30 -22.38 -4.86
CA PHE A 190 -2.64 -23.62 -5.23
C PHE A 190 -1.11 -23.46 -5.26
N CYS A 191 -0.61 -22.46 -5.99
CA CYS A 191 0.83 -22.20 -6.11
C CYS A 191 1.48 -21.96 -4.74
N MET A 192 0.83 -21.16 -3.88
CA MET A 192 1.33 -20.85 -2.54
C MET A 192 1.30 -22.06 -1.60
N MET A 193 0.22 -22.85 -1.64
CA MET A 193 0.10 -24.09 -0.87
C MET A 193 1.09 -25.17 -1.32
N LEU A 194 1.41 -25.21 -2.61
CA LEU A 194 2.43 -26.09 -3.17
C LEU A 194 3.83 -25.64 -2.75
N ALA A 195 4.15 -24.36 -2.90
CA ALA A 195 5.43 -23.78 -2.49
C ALA A 195 5.72 -24.05 -1.00
N LYS A 196 4.71 -23.92 -0.14
CA LYS A 196 4.84 -24.18 1.30
C LYS A 196 5.16 -25.65 1.65
N ARG A 197 4.79 -26.59 0.76
CA ARG A 197 5.09 -28.02 0.92
C ARG A 197 6.45 -28.41 0.35
N ILE A 198 6.89 -27.75 -0.72
CA ILE A 198 8.13 -28.09 -1.43
C ILE A 198 9.36 -27.40 -0.83
N PHE A 199 9.24 -26.12 -0.46
CA PHE A 199 10.39 -25.32 -0.06
C PHE A 199 10.61 -25.28 1.46
N THR A 200 11.88 -25.32 1.85
CA THR A 200 12.32 -25.23 3.25
C THR A 200 13.28 -24.04 3.43
N PRO A 201 13.12 -23.19 4.45
CA PRO A 201 12.08 -23.27 5.48
C PRO A 201 10.73 -22.73 4.97
N SER A 202 9.66 -23.49 5.21
CA SER A 202 8.30 -23.13 4.81
C SER A 202 7.77 -21.88 5.52
N SER A 203 8.44 -21.44 6.59
CA SER A 203 8.16 -20.19 7.31
C SER A 203 8.36 -18.94 6.46
N ARG A 204 9.15 -19.00 5.38
CA ARG A 204 9.33 -17.90 4.43
C ARG A 204 8.16 -17.76 3.45
N ILE A 205 7.25 -18.75 3.40
CA ILE A 205 6.08 -18.74 2.52
C ILE A 205 4.85 -18.29 3.34
N PRO A 206 4.25 -17.14 2.99
CA PRO A 206 3.03 -16.65 3.62
C PRO A 206 1.92 -17.70 3.68
N GLU A 207 1.12 -17.66 4.75
CA GLU A 207 -0.12 -18.43 4.81
C GLU A 207 -1.16 -17.79 3.89
N VAL A 208 -1.90 -18.66 3.19
CA VAL A 208 -2.99 -18.25 2.33
C VAL A 208 -4.27 -18.98 2.70
N SER A 209 -5.39 -18.28 2.64
CA SER A 209 -6.72 -18.84 2.85
C SER A 209 -7.71 -18.23 1.87
N ILE A 210 -8.58 -19.05 1.28
CA ILE A 210 -9.65 -18.53 0.42
C ILE A 210 -10.83 -18.14 1.30
N LEU A 211 -11.22 -16.87 1.23
CA LEU A 211 -12.45 -16.40 1.86
C LEU A 211 -13.66 -16.64 0.97
N HIS A 212 -14.77 -16.99 1.59
CA HIS A 212 -16.05 -17.17 0.93
C HIS A 212 -17.01 -16.10 1.43
N GLY A 213 -17.47 -15.23 0.53
CA GLY A 213 -18.58 -14.32 0.81
C GLY A 213 -19.89 -15.10 1.00
N LYS A 214 -20.89 -14.47 1.63
CA LYS A 214 -22.24 -15.06 1.72
C LYS A 214 -22.86 -15.11 0.32
N ARG A 215 -23.78 -16.06 0.09
CA ARG A 215 -24.57 -16.12 -1.15
C ARG A 215 -25.29 -14.79 -1.34
N GLY A 216 -24.98 -14.07 -2.42
CA GLY A 216 -25.79 -12.94 -2.87
C GLY A 216 -27.22 -13.37 -3.22
N ARG A 217 -28.13 -12.40 -3.38
CA ARG A 217 -29.56 -12.61 -3.68
C ARG A 217 -29.87 -13.51 -4.90
N SER A 218 -28.90 -13.83 -5.77
CA SER A 218 -29.07 -14.71 -6.92
C SER A 218 -28.71 -16.20 -6.68
N GLY A 219 -28.45 -16.62 -5.45
CA GLY A 219 -28.31 -18.04 -5.10
C GLY A 219 -27.00 -18.73 -5.50
N SER A 220 -26.09 -18.05 -6.20
CA SER A 220 -24.76 -18.57 -6.54
C SER A 220 -23.75 -18.30 -5.42
N GLN A 221 -22.97 -19.33 -5.05
CA GLN A 221 -21.87 -19.24 -4.11
C GLN A 221 -20.71 -18.52 -4.83
N ARG A 222 -20.48 -17.25 -4.53
CA ARG A 222 -19.44 -16.45 -5.21
C ARG A 222 -18.11 -16.69 -4.49
N VAL A 223 -17.26 -17.51 -5.10
CA VAL A 223 -15.90 -17.80 -4.63
C VAL A 223 -15.00 -16.69 -5.12
N LEU A 224 -14.60 -15.75 -4.26
CA LEU A 224 -13.65 -14.73 -4.67
C LEU A 224 -12.84 -14.28 -3.44
N ARG A 225 -11.56 -14.68 -3.40
CA ARG A 225 -10.38 -13.90 -2.94
C ARG A 225 -9.45 -14.74 -2.03
N PRO A 226 -8.16 -14.89 -2.38
CA PRO A 226 -7.15 -15.32 -1.42
C PRO A 226 -6.92 -14.16 -0.44
N LEU A 227 -6.93 -14.48 0.84
CA LEU A 227 -6.16 -13.74 1.81
C LEU A 227 -4.76 -14.27 1.80
N VAL A 228 -3.81 -13.36 1.69
CA VAL A 228 -2.44 -13.63 2.11
C VAL A 228 -2.30 -13.03 3.49
N LYS A 229 -2.01 -13.85 4.51
CA LYS A 229 -1.64 -13.34 5.83
C LYS A 229 -0.28 -12.68 5.67
N GLY A 230 -0.28 -11.36 5.66
CA GLY A 230 0.95 -10.58 5.60
C GLY A 230 1.61 -10.67 6.96
N GLN A 231 2.72 -11.38 7.08
CA GLN A 231 3.67 -11.11 8.15
C GLN A 231 4.38 -9.79 7.82
N TYR A 232 3.66 -8.67 7.92
CA TYR A 232 4.28 -7.35 8.00
C TYR A 232 4.49 -6.96 9.46
N THR A 233 4.94 -7.92 10.27
CA THR A 233 5.64 -7.59 11.51
C THR A 233 7.09 -7.43 11.10
N THR A 234 7.54 -6.19 10.95
CA THR A 234 8.95 -5.91 11.16
C THR A 234 9.32 -6.50 12.53
N PRO A 235 10.31 -7.39 12.61
CA PRO A 235 10.96 -7.66 13.88
C PRO A 235 11.50 -6.31 14.36
N CYS A 236 11.20 -5.96 15.62
CA CYS A 236 11.77 -4.81 16.30
C CYS A 236 13.30 -4.80 16.20
#